data_AF-A0A6G0EHQ1-F1
#
_entry.id   AF-A0A6G0EHQ1-F1
#
_cell.length_a   1.000
_cell.length_b   1.000
_cell.length_c   1.000
_cell.angle_alpha   90.00
_cell.angle_beta   90.00
_cell.angle_gamma   90.00
#
_symmetry.space_group_name_H-M   'P 1'
#
loop_
_entity.id
_entity.type
_entity.pdbx_description
1 polymer ?
#
loop_
_entity_poly.entity_id
_entity_poly.type
_entity_poly.pdbx_seq_one_letter_code
_entity_poly.pdbx_strand_id
1 'polypeptide(L)'
;MRDHFEIRDGDLAGRIGRLTVPRAGVTVETPALLPVVNPNIDTISPARLESEFGAEILITNSYIIKKNDHLREEALDVGLHEMLDFNGAIMTDSGSFQLAEYGEIDTTTEEILQFQHDIGTDIATPVDIPTPPDVDREQAEDDLEITKQAIADAEAADTGEMLVNAPVQGSTYPDIREEAGRHAYESDLDVFPVGAVVPMMNAYRYGDMVDAVAAAKRGLGVDAPVHLFGAGHPMMLALAVALGCDLFDSAAYALYARDGRYLTVRGTEHLEDLDYLPCTCPVCTEYSPDDLRAKGDKQQEKLLAEHNLHVTFAELRRIKQAIRDGDLMELVEERARSHPAMLDGYRALLDHVDQLEREDPASKGAFFYVSNESAHRPEVARHHDRMDRLTAEGTVLLTEGGIPSGDEFDAAWRVVPPFGPFPRALSETYPLTAEVPERLDRDAYEQAARGVARLVEENPDATFTLAHDDWPASALSLVPDSVAVESLAEVTEQLADAADSDE
;
A
#
# COMPACT_ATOMS: atom_id res chain seq x y z
N MET A 1 15.28 -19.08 7.57
CA MET A 1 15.89 -17.75 7.84
C MET A 1 15.76 -16.99 6.52
N ARG A 2 15.03 -15.86 6.49
CA ARG A 2 14.57 -15.20 5.25
C ARG A 2 15.71 -14.46 4.54
N ASP A 3 16.63 -15.25 3.99
CA ASP A 3 17.89 -14.78 3.41
C ASP A 3 17.73 -14.22 1.98
N HIS A 4 16.51 -14.27 1.44
CA HIS A 4 16.21 -13.93 0.05
C HIS A 4 15.56 -12.56 -0.15
N PHE A 5 15.15 -11.86 0.91
CA PHE A 5 14.54 -10.54 0.81
C PHE A 5 15.26 -9.50 1.66
N GLU A 6 15.64 -8.37 1.05
CA GLU A 6 16.32 -7.27 1.72
C GLU A 6 15.58 -5.95 1.48
N ILE A 7 15.29 -5.21 2.56
CA ILE A 7 14.71 -3.87 2.49
C ILE A 7 15.80 -2.84 2.22
N ARG A 8 15.56 -1.91 1.29
CA ARG A 8 16.48 -0.81 0.94
C ARG A 8 16.00 0.54 1.45
N ASP A 9 14.76 0.87 1.11
CA ASP A 9 14.11 2.13 1.46
C ASP A 9 12.68 1.81 1.93
N GLY A 10 12.10 2.67 2.76
CA GLY A 10 10.74 2.49 3.26
C GLY A 10 10.06 3.82 3.55
N ASP A 11 8.75 3.85 3.39
CA ASP A 11 7.86 4.93 3.77
C ASP A 11 6.50 4.31 4.13
N LEU A 12 5.98 4.60 5.32
CA LEU A 12 4.90 3.82 5.95
C LEU A 12 5.28 2.33 6.09
N ALA A 13 4.36 1.41 5.83
CA ALA A 13 4.68 -0.02 5.68
C ALA A 13 5.22 -0.36 4.27
N GLY A 14 5.20 0.60 3.34
CA GLY A 14 5.69 0.42 1.97
C GLY A 14 7.20 0.44 1.89
N ARG A 15 7.76 -0.33 0.95
CA ARG A 15 9.20 -0.52 0.86
C ARG A 15 9.70 -0.82 -0.54
N ILE A 16 10.91 -0.34 -0.80
CA ILE A 16 11.72 -0.81 -1.92
C ILE A 16 12.59 -1.95 -1.40
N GLY A 17 12.37 -3.15 -1.93
CA GLY A 17 13.09 -4.34 -1.53
C GLY A 17 13.87 -4.97 -2.69
N ARG A 18 14.67 -5.98 -2.35
CA ARG A 18 15.36 -6.86 -3.30
C ARG A 18 15.04 -8.30 -2.97
N LEU A 19 14.26 -8.93 -3.84
CA LEU A 19 13.94 -10.36 -3.76
C LEU A 19 14.95 -11.13 -4.64
N THR A 20 15.89 -11.81 -4.01
CA THR A 20 16.80 -12.74 -4.68
C THR A 20 16.05 -14.01 -5.00
N VAL A 21 16.09 -14.45 -6.26
CA VAL A 21 15.44 -15.68 -6.72
C VAL A 21 16.55 -16.63 -7.18
N PRO A 22 17.02 -17.54 -6.29
CA PRO A 22 18.25 -18.30 -6.53
C PRO A 22 18.21 -19.15 -7.80
N ARG A 23 17.10 -19.85 -8.04
CA ARG A 23 16.94 -20.73 -9.20
C ARG A 23 17.10 -20.02 -10.55
N ALA A 24 16.49 -18.85 -10.71
CA ALA A 24 16.66 -18.01 -11.89
C ALA A 24 18.02 -17.27 -11.93
N GLY A 25 18.70 -17.18 -10.78
CA GLY A 25 19.94 -16.41 -10.66
C GLY A 25 19.74 -14.89 -10.81
N VAL A 26 18.54 -14.39 -10.48
CA VAL A 26 18.17 -12.96 -10.61
C VAL A 26 17.81 -12.34 -9.27
N THR A 27 17.71 -11.02 -9.26
CA THR A 27 17.17 -10.24 -8.13
C THR A 27 16.13 -9.29 -8.66
N VAL A 28 14.92 -9.35 -8.11
CA VAL A 28 13.78 -8.51 -8.49
C VAL A 28 13.70 -7.33 -7.52
N GLU A 29 13.59 -6.11 -8.04
CA GLU A 29 13.35 -4.92 -7.21
C GLU A 29 11.85 -4.76 -6.93
N THR A 30 11.46 -4.77 -5.66
CA THR A 30 10.06 -4.55 -5.23
C THR A 30 9.81 -3.06 -4.93
N PRO A 31 8.57 -2.55 -5.04
CA PRO A 31 7.36 -3.25 -5.44
C PRO A 31 7.32 -3.58 -6.95
N ALA A 32 6.88 -4.79 -7.31
CA ALA A 32 6.93 -5.33 -8.67
C ALA A 32 5.58 -5.87 -9.16
N LEU A 33 5.29 -5.66 -10.45
CA LEU A 33 4.18 -6.31 -11.15
C LEU A 33 4.68 -7.57 -11.86
N LEU A 34 3.95 -8.65 -11.69
CA LEU A 34 4.05 -9.91 -12.41
C LEU A 34 2.90 -9.95 -13.43
N PRO A 35 3.14 -9.61 -14.72
CA PRO A 35 2.09 -9.75 -15.71
C PRO A 35 1.69 -11.23 -15.83
N VAL A 36 0.39 -11.50 -15.76
CA VAL A 36 -0.13 -12.87 -15.90
C VAL A 36 -0.09 -13.26 -17.37
N VAL A 37 0.70 -14.29 -17.68
CA VAL A 37 0.82 -14.87 -19.02
C VAL A 37 -0.01 -16.13 -19.09
N ASN A 38 -0.95 -16.19 -20.03
CA ASN A 38 -1.61 -17.44 -20.40
C ASN A 38 -0.92 -18.00 -21.65
N PRO A 39 -0.21 -19.15 -21.57
CA PRO A 39 0.54 -19.69 -22.71
C PRO A 39 -0.34 -20.03 -23.94
N ASN A 40 -1.66 -20.16 -23.77
CA ASN A 40 -2.58 -20.39 -24.88
C ASN A 40 -2.95 -19.11 -25.64
N ILE A 41 -2.63 -17.93 -25.09
CA ILE A 41 -3.08 -16.64 -25.60
C ILE A 41 -1.89 -15.68 -25.70
N ASP A 42 -1.43 -15.43 -26.92
CA ASP A 42 -0.40 -14.43 -27.21
C ASP A 42 -1.03 -13.03 -27.38
N THR A 43 -1.21 -12.32 -26.26
CA THR A 43 -1.59 -10.90 -26.26
C THR A 43 -0.34 -10.02 -26.36
N ILE A 44 0.60 -10.19 -25.43
CA ILE A 44 1.94 -9.58 -25.42
C ILE A 44 2.92 -10.69 -25.08
N SER A 45 3.93 -10.89 -25.92
CA SER A 45 4.92 -11.94 -25.69
C SER A 45 5.78 -11.63 -24.45
N PRO A 46 6.21 -12.65 -23.68
CA PRO A 46 7.02 -12.44 -22.48
C PRO A 46 8.34 -11.71 -22.73
N ALA A 47 9.05 -11.99 -23.83
CA ALA A 47 10.24 -11.24 -24.23
C ALA A 47 10.00 -9.72 -24.37
N ARG A 48 8.78 -9.31 -24.76
CA ARG A 48 8.40 -7.88 -24.83
C ARG A 48 8.05 -7.32 -23.45
N LEU A 49 7.46 -8.12 -22.56
CA LEU A 49 7.26 -7.73 -21.15
C LEU A 49 8.59 -7.33 -20.51
N GLU A 50 9.64 -8.13 -20.75
CA GLU A 50 11.02 -7.84 -20.32
C GLU A 50 11.56 -6.57 -20.99
N SER A 51 11.65 -6.57 -22.33
CA SER A 51 12.42 -5.56 -23.07
C SER A 51 11.75 -4.20 -23.22
N GLU A 52 10.41 -4.11 -23.22
CA GLU A 52 9.68 -2.85 -23.46
C GLU A 52 9.13 -2.23 -22.17
N PHE A 53 8.74 -3.05 -21.20
CA PHE A 53 8.09 -2.59 -19.97
C PHE A 53 9.00 -2.65 -18.75
N GLY A 54 10.05 -3.49 -18.80
CA GLY A 54 10.97 -3.72 -17.70
C GLY A 54 10.44 -4.71 -16.67
N ALA A 55 9.67 -5.72 -17.09
CA ALA A 55 9.25 -6.80 -16.22
C ALA A 55 10.45 -7.68 -15.84
N GLU A 56 10.81 -7.70 -14.55
CA GLU A 56 11.87 -8.57 -14.01
C GLU A 56 11.34 -9.94 -13.56
N ILE A 57 10.02 -10.04 -13.43
CA ILE A 57 9.29 -11.22 -12.98
C ILE A 57 7.94 -11.29 -13.70
N LEU A 58 7.45 -12.50 -13.97
CA LEU A 58 6.09 -12.75 -14.46
C LEU A 58 5.47 -13.93 -13.73
N ILE A 59 4.17 -14.15 -13.95
CA ILE A 59 3.46 -15.31 -13.43
C ILE A 59 2.66 -16.02 -14.52
N THR A 60 2.65 -17.35 -14.49
CA THR A 60 1.78 -18.20 -15.31
C THR A 60 1.08 -19.23 -14.42
N ASN A 61 0.21 -20.05 -14.99
CA ASN A 61 -0.56 -21.03 -14.24
C ASN A 61 -0.09 -22.45 -14.59
N SER A 62 0.58 -23.12 -13.65
CA SER A 62 1.14 -24.46 -13.88
C SER A 62 0.04 -25.50 -14.08
N TYR A 63 -1.14 -25.31 -13.50
CA TYR A 63 -2.26 -26.23 -13.69
C TYR A 63 -2.82 -26.20 -15.11
N ILE A 64 -2.93 -25.02 -15.73
CA ILE A 64 -3.29 -24.88 -17.15
C ILE A 64 -2.28 -25.60 -18.04
N ILE A 65 -0.98 -25.43 -17.75
CA ILE A 65 0.11 -26.10 -18.48
C ILE A 65 0.00 -27.61 -18.31
N LYS A 66 -0.16 -28.11 -17.08
CA LYS A 66 -0.28 -29.54 -16.75
C LYS A 66 -1.46 -30.21 -17.47
N LYS A 67 -2.60 -29.53 -17.57
CA LYS A 67 -3.83 -30.07 -18.19
C LYS A 67 -3.84 -30.02 -19.72
N ASN A 68 -3.01 -29.18 -20.34
CA ASN A 68 -2.84 -29.14 -21.78
C ASN A 68 -1.65 -30.01 -22.20
N ASP A 69 -1.90 -31.16 -22.84
CA ASP A 69 -0.85 -32.12 -23.19
C ASP A 69 0.29 -31.49 -24.02
N HIS A 70 -0.01 -30.58 -24.94
CA HIS A 70 1.01 -29.94 -25.77
C HIS A 70 1.91 -29.01 -24.94
N LEU A 71 1.31 -28.16 -24.10
CA LEU A 71 2.06 -27.25 -23.23
C LEU A 71 2.84 -28.02 -22.17
N ARG A 72 2.27 -29.09 -21.62
CA ARG A 72 2.94 -29.96 -20.64
C ARG A 72 4.17 -30.62 -21.26
N GLU A 73 4.04 -31.21 -22.45
CA GLU A 73 5.16 -31.86 -23.13
C GLU A 73 6.26 -30.86 -23.48
N GLU A 74 5.90 -29.68 -23.98
CA GLU A 74 6.85 -28.61 -24.29
C GLU A 74 7.58 -28.11 -23.02
N ALA A 75 6.83 -27.77 -21.96
CA ALA A 75 7.39 -27.29 -20.71
C ALA A 75 8.34 -28.32 -20.05
N LEU A 76 8.05 -29.62 -20.18
CA LEU A 76 8.92 -30.69 -19.67
C LEU A 76 10.15 -30.94 -20.55
N ASP A 77 10.07 -30.65 -21.86
CA ASP A 77 11.19 -30.86 -22.80
C ASP A 77 12.21 -29.71 -22.74
N VAL A 78 11.73 -28.46 -22.72
CA VAL A 78 12.59 -27.26 -22.81
C VAL A 78 12.66 -26.41 -21.54
N GLY A 79 11.71 -26.57 -20.61
CA GLY A 79 11.58 -25.72 -19.42
C GLY A 79 10.84 -24.40 -19.68
N LEU A 80 10.32 -23.78 -18.62
CA LEU A 80 9.48 -22.58 -18.70
C LEU A 80 10.17 -21.36 -19.32
N HIS A 81 11.45 -21.13 -19.00
CA HIS A 81 12.17 -19.97 -19.54
C HIS A 81 12.31 -20.01 -21.06
N GLU A 82 12.69 -21.18 -21.62
CA GLU A 82 12.79 -21.35 -23.07
C GLU A 82 11.42 -21.36 -23.72
N MET A 83 10.43 -22.03 -23.10
CA MET A 83 9.05 -22.07 -23.59
C MET A 83 8.42 -20.68 -23.69
N LEU A 84 8.69 -19.79 -22.72
CA LEU A 84 8.11 -18.45 -22.67
C LEU A 84 9.00 -17.37 -23.31
N ASP A 85 10.26 -17.67 -23.61
CA ASP A 85 11.28 -16.68 -24.05
C ASP A 85 11.38 -15.52 -23.04
N PHE A 86 11.68 -15.84 -21.78
CA PHE A 86 11.79 -14.87 -20.69
C PHE A 86 12.95 -15.19 -19.73
N ASN A 87 13.84 -14.23 -19.52
CA ASN A 87 15.05 -14.42 -18.72
C ASN A 87 14.91 -13.98 -17.25
N GLY A 88 13.85 -13.26 -16.91
CA GLY A 88 13.53 -12.90 -15.53
C GLY A 88 12.93 -14.06 -14.74
N ALA A 89 12.55 -13.81 -13.50
CA ALA A 89 11.95 -14.84 -12.64
C ALA A 89 10.54 -15.24 -13.10
N ILE A 90 10.22 -16.53 -13.06
CA ILE A 90 8.91 -17.08 -13.41
C ILE A 90 8.26 -17.68 -12.17
N MET A 91 7.21 -17.02 -11.70
CA MET A 91 6.32 -17.57 -10.69
C MET A 91 5.25 -18.44 -11.35
N THR A 92 4.81 -19.49 -10.68
CA THR A 92 3.63 -20.26 -11.12
C THR A 92 2.58 -20.38 -10.03
N ASP A 93 1.35 -20.06 -10.41
CA ASP A 93 0.15 -20.38 -9.63
C ASP A 93 -0.19 -21.88 -9.75
N SER A 94 -0.69 -22.47 -8.67
CA SER A 94 -1.09 -23.88 -8.55
C SER A 94 -2.45 -24.18 -9.19
N GLY A 95 -3.20 -23.13 -9.54
CA GLY A 95 -4.53 -23.24 -10.09
C GLY A 95 -5.64 -23.02 -9.07
N SER A 96 -5.32 -22.56 -7.86
CA SER A 96 -6.29 -22.26 -6.79
C SER A 96 -7.40 -21.32 -7.25
N PHE A 97 -7.14 -20.41 -8.20
CA PHE A 97 -8.19 -19.62 -8.83
C PHE A 97 -9.26 -20.46 -9.55
N GLN A 98 -8.86 -21.53 -10.25
CA GLN A 98 -9.79 -22.48 -10.87
C GLN A 98 -10.57 -23.28 -9.82
N LEU A 99 -10.01 -23.51 -8.62
CA LEU A 99 -10.78 -24.07 -7.51
C LEU A 99 -11.92 -23.12 -7.10
N ALA A 100 -11.64 -21.82 -6.98
CA ALA A 100 -12.65 -20.82 -6.65
C ALA A 100 -13.74 -20.70 -7.73
N GLU A 101 -13.38 -20.76 -9.01
CA GLU A 101 -14.36 -20.62 -10.10
C GLU A 101 -15.14 -21.91 -10.41
N TYR A 102 -14.49 -23.07 -10.38
CA TYR A 102 -15.05 -24.34 -10.90
C TYR A 102 -15.21 -25.44 -9.85
N GLY A 103 -14.68 -25.25 -8.64
CA GLY A 103 -14.91 -26.14 -7.48
C GLY A 103 -14.13 -27.46 -7.48
N GLU A 104 -13.32 -27.76 -8.50
CA GLU A 104 -12.54 -29.01 -8.57
C GLU A 104 -11.12 -28.77 -9.08
N ILE A 105 -10.14 -29.09 -8.24
CA ILE A 105 -8.73 -29.31 -8.62
C ILE A 105 -8.41 -30.78 -8.37
N ASP A 106 -7.88 -31.45 -9.39
CA ASP A 106 -7.45 -32.84 -9.35
C ASP A 106 -5.91 -32.92 -9.31
N THR A 107 -5.33 -32.36 -8.25
CA THR A 107 -3.89 -32.45 -7.93
C THR A 107 -3.66 -32.18 -6.45
N THR A 108 -2.69 -32.86 -5.85
CA THR A 108 -2.21 -32.54 -4.49
C THR A 108 -1.12 -31.46 -4.51
N THR A 109 -0.78 -30.89 -3.34
CA THR A 109 0.36 -29.99 -3.17
C THR A 109 1.68 -30.66 -3.59
N GLU A 110 1.93 -31.89 -3.14
CA GLU A 110 3.14 -32.64 -3.54
C GLU A 110 3.24 -32.81 -5.06
N GLU A 111 2.14 -33.20 -5.71
CA GLU A 111 2.11 -33.42 -7.16
C GLU A 111 2.31 -32.14 -7.97
N ILE A 112 1.74 -31.01 -7.53
CA ILE A 112 1.87 -29.75 -8.26
C ILE A 112 3.25 -29.13 -8.04
N LEU A 113 3.81 -29.20 -6.83
CA LEU A 113 5.15 -28.69 -6.55
C LEU A 113 6.21 -29.49 -7.30
N GLN A 114 6.07 -30.82 -7.39
CA GLN A 114 6.95 -31.63 -8.22
C GLN A 114 6.86 -31.22 -9.69
N PHE A 115 5.65 -31.02 -10.22
CA PHE A 115 5.48 -30.59 -11.60
C PHE A 115 6.08 -29.19 -11.86
N GLN A 116 5.83 -28.22 -10.97
CA GLN A 116 6.43 -26.89 -11.02
C GLN A 116 7.96 -26.97 -10.97
N HIS A 117 8.50 -27.84 -10.13
CA HIS A 117 9.92 -28.12 -10.10
C HIS A 117 10.42 -28.66 -11.43
N ASP A 118 9.76 -29.65 -12.02
CA ASP A 118 10.19 -30.31 -13.26
C ASP A 118 10.17 -29.38 -14.49
N ILE A 119 9.22 -28.43 -14.55
CA ILE A 119 9.14 -27.45 -15.65
C ILE A 119 10.03 -26.22 -15.46
N GLY A 120 10.74 -26.11 -14.34
CA GLY A 120 11.65 -24.99 -14.09
C GLY A 120 10.99 -23.73 -13.54
N THR A 121 9.95 -23.85 -12.72
CA THR A 121 9.38 -22.73 -11.94
C THR A 121 10.42 -22.16 -10.97
N ASP A 122 10.52 -20.84 -10.84
CA ASP A 122 11.41 -20.20 -9.87
C ASP A 122 10.76 -19.94 -8.52
N ILE A 123 9.48 -19.55 -8.53
CA ILE A 123 8.67 -19.35 -7.33
C ILE A 123 7.37 -20.15 -7.48
N ALA A 124 7.26 -21.19 -6.66
CA ALA A 124 6.16 -22.14 -6.66
C ALA A 124 5.02 -21.73 -5.74
N THR A 125 3.84 -22.28 -5.98
CA THR A 125 2.66 -22.08 -5.13
C THR A 125 2.05 -23.44 -4.79
N PRO A 126 1.73 -23.72 -3.52
CA PRO A 126 0.99 -24.92 -3.13
C PRO A 126 -0.49 -24.81 -3.52
N VAL A 127 -1.26 -25.90 -3.36
CA VAL A 127 -2.72 -25.89 -3.60
C VAL A 127 -3.42 -25.39 -2.33
N ASP A 128 -3.70 -24.09 -2.26
CA ASP A 128 -4.42 -23.45 -1.16
C ASP A 128 -5.92 -23.26 -1.48
N ILE A 129 -6.71 -22.90 -0.45
CA ILE A 129 -8.14 -22.62 -0.60
C ILE A 129 -8.37 -21.11 -0.53
N PRO A 130 -8.64 -20.42 -1.65
CA PRO A 130 -8.96 -18.99 -1.65
C PRO A 130 -10.37 -18.75 -1.14
N THR A 131 -10.53 -18.78 0.19
CA THR A 131 -11.80 -18.58 0.91
C THR A 131 -12.49 -17.27 0.48
N PRO A 132 -13.64 -17.32 -0.22
CA PRO A 132 -14.33 -16.13 -0.68
C PRO A 132 -14.67 -15.14 0.46
N PRO A 133 -14.83 -13.84 0.17
CA PRO A 133 -15.29 -12.89 1.17
C PRO A 133 -16.70 -13.25 1.67
N ASP A 134 -16.97 -12.95 2.94
CA ASP A 134 -18.26 -13.06 3.61
C ASP A 134 -18.88 -14.47 3.66
N VAL A 135 -18.06 -15.51 3.55
CA VAL A 135 -18.46 -16.87 3.96
C VAL A 135 -18.71 -16.90 5.47
N ASP A 136 -19.41 -17.91 5.96
CA ASP A 136 -19.54 -18.06 7.40
C ASP A 136 -18.19 -18.39 8.06
N ARG A 137 -18.10 -18.09 9.36
CA ARG A 137 -16.85 -18.24 10.11
C ARG A 137 -16.37 -19.69 10.19
N GLU A 138 -17.30 -20.64 10.26
CA GLU A 138 -16.99 -22.09 10.31
C GLU A 138 -16.31 -22.51 9.01
N GLN A 139 -16.86 -22.11 7.86
CA GLN A 139 -16.25 -22.34 6.55
C GLN A 139 -14.87 -21.66 6.43
N ALA A 140 -14.72 -20.42 6.92
CA ALA A 140 -13.42 -19.74 6.88
C ALA A 140 -12.35 -20.43 7.72
N GLU A 141 -12.73 -21.00 8.88
CA GLU A 141 -11.83 -21.78 9.73
C GLU A 141 -11.47 -23.12 9.07
N ASP A 142 -12.45 -23.84 8.51
CA ASP A 142 -12.24 -25.12 7.82
C ASP A 142 -11.32 -24.97 6.59
N ASP A 143 -11.59 -23.96 5.74
CA ASP A 143 -10.76 -23.66 4.56
C ASP A 143 -9.33 -23.26 4.96
N LEU A 144 -9.17 -22.55 6.09
CA LEU A 144 -7.86 -22.20 6.62
C LEU A 144 -7.08 -23.44 7.06
N GLU A 145 -7.71 -24.40 7.74
CA GLU A 145 -7.02 -25.64 8.14
C GLU A 145 -6.50 -26.44 6.93
N ILE A 146 -7.24 -26.46 5.83
CA ILE A 146 -6.77 -27.07 4.57
C ILE A 146 -5.56 -26.31 4.03
N THR A 147 -5.59 -24.98 4.05
CA THR A 147 -4.48 -24.13 3.60
C THR A 147 -3.23 -24.32 4.47
N LYS A 148 -3.39 -24.43 5.80
CA LYS A 148 -2.30 -24.74 6.73
C LYS A 148 -1.67 -26.11 6.44
N GLN A 149 -2.49 -27.12 6.13
CA GLN A 149 -1.97 -28.42 5.72
C GLN A 149 -1.20 -28.33 4.40
N ALA A 150 -1.67 -27.53 3.42
CA ALA A 150 -0.96 -27.32 2.17
C ALA A 150 0.41 -26.63 2.37
N ILE A 151 0.51 -25.68 3.31
CA ILE A 151 1.79 -25.06 3.71
C ILE A 151 2.73 -26.11 4.34
N ALA A 152 2.22 -26.95 5.24
CA ALA A 152 3.01 -28.01 5.87
C ALA A 152 3.49 -29.06 4.85
N ASP A 153 2.65 -29.42 3.88
CA ASP A 153 3.01 -30.34 2.79
C ASP A 153 4.09 -29.72 1.88
N ALA A 154 4.01 -28.42 1.63
CA ALA A 154 4.99 -27.68 0.84
C ALA A 154 6.34 -27.58 1.55
N GLU A 155 6.35 -27.33 2.86
CA GLU A 155 7.56 -27.30 3.69
C GLU A 155 8.26 -28.66 3.74
N ALA A 156 7.49 -29.76 3.68
CA ALA A 156 8.03 -31.11 3.64
C ALA A 156 8.58 -31.54 2.27
N ALA A 157 8.26 -30.80 1.20
CA ALA A 157 8.68 -31.12 -0.16
C ALA A 157 10.13 -30.67 -0.44
N ASP A 158 10.87 -31.45 -1.23
CA ASP A 158 12.21 -31.06 -1.70
C ASP A 158 12.08 -30.15 -2.92
N THR A 159 12.20 -28.84 -2.70
CA THR A 159 12.06 -27.80 -3.74
C THR A 159 13.41 -27.30 -4.26
N GLY A 160 14.54 -27.80 -3.73
CA GLY A 160 15.86 -27.36 -4.14
C GLY A 160 16.09 -25.86 -3.94
N GLU A 161 16.40 -25.15 -5.04
CA GLU A 161 16.62 -23.69 -5.05
C GLU A 161 15.34 -22.89 -5.42
N MET A 162 14.22 -23.58 -5.66
CA MET A 162 12.94 -22.96 -5.97
C MET A 162 12.33 -22.37 -4.69
N LEU A 163 11.97 -21.09 -4.75
CA LEU A 163 11.24 -20.45 -3.65
C LEU A 163 9.79 -20.92 -3.65
N VAL A 164 9.13 -20.83 -2.49
CA VAL A 164 7.74 -21.29 -2.34
C VAL A 164 6.88 -20.24 -1.63
N ASN A 165 5.69 -20.02 -2.16
CA ASN A 165 4.66 -19.18 -1.57
C ASN A 165 4.00 -19.87 -0.35
N ALA A 166 3.71 -19.10 0.69
CA ALA A 166 2.92 -19.46 1.86
C ALA A 166 1.62 -18.62 1.90
N PRO A 167 0.53 -19.11 1.29
CA PRO A 167 -0.69 -18.32 1.12
C PRO A 167 -1.38 -17.99 2.45
N VAL A 168 -1.75 -16.72 2.61
CA VAL A 168 -2.50 -16.19 3.75
C VAL A 168 -3.96 -15.97 3.36
N GLN A 169 -4.82 -16.85 3.89
CA GLN A 169 -6.27 -16.86 3.65
C GLN A 169 -7.05 -16.48 4.92
N GLY A 170 -8.38 -16.48 4.86
CA GLY A 170 -9.23 -16.13 6.02
C GLY A 170 -10.40 -15.21 5.74
N SER A 171 -10.86 -15.10 4.48
CA SER A 171 -12.05 -14.31 4.11
C SER A 171 -11.95 -12.85 4.59
N THR A 172 -13.04 -12.29 5.14
CA THR A 172 -13.16 -10.94 5.71
C THR A 172 -12.96 -10.90 7.23
N TYR A 173 -12.40 -11.94 7.85
CA TYR A 173 -12.22 -12.04 9.31
C TYR A 173 -10.80 -11.63 9.73
N PRO A 174 -10.60 -10.47 10.40
CA PRO A 174 -9.27 -9.99 10.76
C PRO A 174 -8.51 -10.91 11.73
N ASP A 175 -9.19 -11.58 12.67
CA ASP A 175 -8.58 -12.53 13.60
C ASP A 175 -8.03 -13.76 12.86
N ILE A 176 -8.80 -14.30 11.92
CA ILE A 176 -8.40 -15.45 11.10
C ILE A 176 -7.24 -15.06 10.16
N ARG A 177 -7.29 -13.88 9.55
CA ARG A 177 -6.20 -13.36 8.68
C ARG A 177 -4.89 -13.19 9.45
N GLU A 178 -4.94 -12.67 10.67
CA GLU A 178 -3.75 -12.51 11.51
C GLU A 178 -3.18 -13.86 11.95
N GLU A 179 -4.04 -14.82 12.31
CA GLU A 179 -3.61 -16.19 12.60
C GLU A 179 -2.98 -16.86 11.39
N ALA A 180 -3.60 -16.75 10.21
CA ALA A 180 -3.09 -17.30 8.97
C ALA A 180 -1.72 -16.69 8.59
N GLY A 181 -1.58 -15.38 8.73
CA GLY A 181 -0.29 -14.69 8.53
C GLY A 181 0.78 -15.22 9.47
N ARG A 182 0.45 -15.38 10.77
CA ARG A 182 1.38 -15.92 11.77
C ARG A 182 1.80 -17.36 11.46
N HIS A 183 0.84 -18.22 11.11
CA HIS A 183 1.14 -19.61 10.76
C HIS A 183 2.01 -19.71 9.51
N ALA A 184 1.68 -18.96 8.45
CA ALA A 184 2.49 -18.90 7.25
C ALA A 184 3.92 -18.45 7.58
N TYR A 185 4.06 -17.38 8.37
CA TYR A 185 5.34 -16.83 8.79
C TYR A 185 6.19 -17.78 9.64
N GLU A 186 5.57 -18.67 10.41
CA GLU A 186 6.27 -19.68 11.23
C GLU A 186 6.84 -20.84 10.39
N SER A 187 6.41 -21.00 9.14
CA SER A 187 6.99 -21.97 8.21
C SER A 187 8.35 -21.52 7.65
N ASP A 188 9.07 -22.45 7.05
CA ASP A 188 10.34 -22.21 6.34
C ASP A 188 10.15 -21.74 4.87
N LEU A 189 8.91 -21.37 4.46
CA LEU A 189 8.61 -20.87 3.12
C LEU A 189 8.96 -19.37 2.94
N ASP A 190 8.97 -18.88 1.70
CA ASP A 190 9.75 -17.70 1.31
C ASP A 190 8.94 -16.43 1.06
N VAL A 191 7.80 -16.55 0.39
CA VAL A 191 6.95 -15.42 -0.05
C VAL A 191 5.56 -15.60 0.51
N PHE A 192 4.88 -14.51 0.89
CA PHE A 192 3.64 -14.58 1.66
C PHE A 192 2.48 -13.93 0.92
N PRO A 193 1.81 -14.65 0.00
CA PRO A 193 0.70 -14.07 -0.72
C PRO A 193 -0.54 -13.88 0.14
N VAL A 194 -1.18 -12.72 0.08
CA VAL A 194 -2.49 -12.46 0.68
C VAL A 194 -3.57 -12.73 -0.37
N GLY A 195 -4.31 -13.83 -0.17
CA GLY A 195 -5.29 -14.34 -1.14
C GLY A 195 -6.73 -13.90 -0.87
N ALA A 196 -7.62 -14.31 -1.79
CA ALA A 196 -9.08 -14.05 -1.74
C ALA A 196 -9.51 -12.56 -1.67
N VAL A 197 -8.63 -11.65 -2.08
CA VAL A 197 -8.91 -10.21 -2.17
C VAL A 197 -9.45 -9.78 -3.55
N VAL A 198 -9.31 -10.62 -4.58
CA VAL A 198 -9.78 -10.33 -5.95
C VAL A 198 -11.27 -9.97 -6.01
N PRO A 199 -12.18 -10.72 -5.36
CA PRO A 199 -13.60 -10.34 -5.37
C PRO A 199 -13.85 -9.00 -4.68
N MET A 200 -13.07 -8.65 -3.64
CA MET A 200 -13.17 -7.35 -2.96
C MET A 200 -12.75 -6.23 -3.92
N MET A 201 -11.60 -6.37 -4.60
CA MET A 201 -11.11 -5.39 -5.57
C MET A 201 -12.07 -5.21 -6.75
N ASN A 202 -12.62 -6.30 -7.29
CA ASN A 202 -13.60 -6.24 -8.39
C ASN A 202 -14.92 -5.56 -7.95
N ALA A 203 -15.30 -5.71 -6.68
CA ALA A 203 -16.46 -5.05 -6.09
C ALA A 203 -16.15 -3.65 -5.54
N TYR A 204 -14.93 -3.11 -5.76
CA TYR A 204 -14.47 -1.83 -5.23
C TYR A 204 -14.54 -1.75 -3.69
N ARG A 205 -14.44 -2.87 -2.98
CA ARG A 205 -14.42 -2.95 -1.51
C ARG A 205 -13.00 -2.75 -0.97
N TYR A 206 -12.41 -1.59 -1.25
CA TYR A 206 -11.01 -1.32 -0.88
C TYR A 206 -10.79 -1.22 0.63
N GLY A 207 -11.79 -0.82 1.42
CA GLY A 207 -11.72 -0.86 2.88
C GLY A 207 -11.53 -2.29 3.41
N ASP A 208 -12.34 -3.24 2.94
CA ASP A 208 -12.20 -4.65 3.35
C ASP A 208 -10.86 -5.25 2.89
N MET A 209 -10.36 -4.84 1.71
CA MET A 209 -9.01 -5.21 1.25
C MET A 209 -7.94 -4.68 2.21
N VAL A 210 -8.04 -3.41 2.63
CA VAL A 210 -7.13 -2.81 3.61
C VAL A 210 -7.15 -3.59 4.91
N ASP A 211 -8.34 -3.87 5.47
CA ASP A 211 -8.48 -4.60 6.73
C ASP A 211 -7.89 -6.01 6.65
N ALA A 212 -8.13 -6.72 5.55
CA ALA A 212 -7.59 -8.07 5.33
C ALA A 212 -6.05 -8.06 5.24
N VAL A 213 -5.48 -7.11 4.50
CA VAL A 213 -4.01 -6.98 4.36
C VAL A 213 -3.37 -6.52 5.66
N ALA A 214 -3.91 -5.51 6.33
CA ALA A 214 -3.42 -5.02 7.61
C ALA A 214 -3.41 -6.14 8.67
N ALA A 215 -4.48 -6.94 8.72
CA ALA A 215 -4.58 -8.10 9.60
C ALA A 215 -3.56 -9.19 9.28
N ALA A 216 -3.42 -9.58 8.02
CA ALA A 216 -2.39 -10.52 7.60
C ALA A 216 -0.99 -10.03 8.01
N LYS A 217 -0.68 -8.75 7.72
CA LYS A 217 0.58 -8.10 8.07
C LYS A 217 0.88 -8.08 9.58
N ARG A 218 -0.12 -8.07 10.47
CA ARG A 218 0.14 -8.20 11.93
C ARG A 218 0.65 -9.58 12.33
N GLY A 219 0.33 -10.62 11.55
CA GLY A 219 0.86 -11.97 11.73
C GLY A 219 2.24 -12.17 11.10
N LEU A 220 2.59 -11.33 10.12
CA LEU A 220 3.86 -11.39 9.40
C LEU A 220 4.91 -10.49 10.07
N GLY A 221 6.17 -10.88 9.98
CA GLY A 221 7.30 -10.05 10.34
C GLY A 221 7.70 -9.09 9.23
N VAL A 222 8.48 -8.09 9.60
CA VAL A 222 8.94 -7.02 8.69
C VAL A 222 9.86 -7.52 7.58
N ASP A 223 10.39 -8.73 7.63
CA ASP A 223 11.28 -9.32 6.60
C ASP A 223 10.54 -10.23 5.60
N ALA A 224 9.23 -10.41 5.76
CA ALA A 224 8.41 -11.25 4.89
C ALA A 224 7.95 -10.49 3.63
N PRO A 225 8.36 -10.85 2.40
CA PRO A 225 7.84 -10.24 1.18
C PRO A 225 6.38 -10.63 0.95
N VAL A 226 5.51 -9.64 0.77
CA VAL A 226 4.05 -9.83 0.67
C VAL A 226 3.59 -9.71 -0.77
N HIS A 227 2.85 -10.70 -1.26
CA HIS A 227 2.27 -10.70 -2.59
C HIS A 227 0.76 -10.49 -2.52
N LEU A 228 0.22 -9.41 -3.09
CA LEU A 228 -1.23 -9.21 -3.15
C LEU A 228 -1.81 -9.89 -4.39
N PHE A 229 -2.45 -11.05 -4.20
CA PHE A 229 -2.92 -11.89 -5.30
C PHE A 229 -4.01 -11.20 -6.15
N GLY A 230 -3.80 -11.21 -7.47
CA GLY A 230 -4.69 -10.67 -8.51
C GLY A 230 -4.83 -9.14 -8.51
N ALA A 231 -4.00 -8.44 -7.75
CA ALA A 231 -3.96 -6.99 -7.74
C ALA A 231 -3.07 -6.46 -8.88
N GLY A 232 -3.65 -5.70 -9.82
CA GLY A 232 -2.81 -4.91 -10.74
C GLY A 232 -3.54 -3.86 -11.54
N HIS A 233 -4.65 -3.36 -11.01
CA HIS A 233 -5.22 -2.13 -11.51
C HIS A 233 -4.42 -0.94 -10.91
N PRO A 234 -3.86 -0.03 -11.72
CA PRO A 234 -2.94 1.02 -11.25
C PRO A 234 -3.54 1.94 -10.17
N MET A 235 -4.85 2.20 -10.20
CA MET A 235 -5.53 3.06 -9.21
C MET A 235 -5.32 2.68 -7.74
N MET A 236 -5.08 1.41 -7.43
CA MET A 236 -4.99 0.91 -6.05
C MET A 236 -3.57 0.53 -5.60
N LEU A 237 -2.59 0.55 -6.51
CA LEU A 237 -1.24 0.08 -6.20
C LEU A 237 -0.57 0.90 -5.10
N ALA A 238 -0.72 2.23 -5.10
CA ALA A 238 -0.14 3.08 -4.06
C ALA A 238 -0.71 2.72 -2.68
N LEU A 239 -2.03 2.49 -2.59
CA LEU A 239 -2.71 2.10 -1.35
C LEU A 239 -2.21 0.73 -0.85
N ALA A 240 -2.10 -0.25 -1.74
CA ALA A 240 -1.61 -1.58 -1.39
C ALA A 240 -0.13 -1.57 -0.98
N VAL A 241 0.71 -0.77 -1.65
CA VAL A 241 2.12 -0.62 -1.25
C VAL A 241 2.23 0.08 0.10
N ALA A 242 1.41 1.09 0.40
CA ALA A 242 1.39 1.74 1.73
C ALA A 242 1.01 0.78 2.88
N LEU A 243 0.33 -0.33 2.58
CA LEU A 243 0.05 -1.44 3.51
C LEU A 243 1.20 -2.45 3.64
N GLY A 244 2.24 -2.31 2.81
CA GLY A 244 3.42 -3.19 2.80
C GLY A 244 3.34 -4.37 1.84
N CYS A 245 2.52 -4.29 0.78
CA CYS A 245 2.56 -5.25 -0.32
C CYS A 245 3.75 -4.97 -1.27
N ASP A 246 4.48 -6.01 -1.63
CA ASP A 246 5.71 -5.96 -2.44
C ASP A 246 5.52 -6.51 -3.85
N LEU A 247 4.68 -7.52 -4.02
CA LEU A 247 4.44 -8.17 -5.31
C LEU A 247 2.97 -8.08 -5.69
N PHE A 248 2.71 -7.95 -6.97
CA PHE A 248 1.40 -7.74 -7.57
C PHE A 248 1.29 -8.58 -8.82
N ASP A 249 0.24 -9.38 -9.02
CA ASP A 249 0.01 -10.07 -10.29
C ASP A 249 -1.27 -9.61 -10.96
N SER A 250 -1.27 -9.57 -12.30
CA SER A 250 -2.47 -9.16 -13.01
C SER A 250 -2.60 -9.67 -14.44
N ALA A 251 -3.77 -10.24 -14.72
CA ALA A 251 -4.28 -10.44 -16.07
C ALA A 251 -5.11 -9.24 -16.56
N ALA A 252 -5.34 -8.23 -15.72
CA ALA A 252 -6.25 -7.13 -16.03
C ALA A 252 -5.82 -6.36 -17.28
N TYR A 253 -4.51 -6.17 -17.50
CA TYR A 253 -4.01 -5.45 -18.67
C TYR A 253 -4.51 -6.07 -20.00
N ALA A 254 -4.56 -7.40 -20.09
CA ALA A 254 -4.99 -8.12 -21.28
C ALA A 254 -6.51 -8.34 -21.30
N LEU A 255 -7.11 -8.71 -20.17
CA LEU A 255 -8.56 -8.94 -20.07
C LEU A 255 -9.34 -7.65 -20.37
N TYR A 256 -8.89 -6.52 -19.83
CA TYR A 256 -9.55 -5.23 -20.03
C TYR A 256 -9.37 -4.79 -21.48
N ALA A 257 -8.17 -4.96 -22.04
CA ALA A 257 -7.92 -4.63 -23.43
C ALA A 257 -8.82 -5.40 -24.42
N ARG A 258 -9.09 -6.68 -24.15
CA ARG A 258 -10.02 -7.50 -24.96
C ARG A 258 -11.44 -6.96 -24.94
N ASP A 259 -11.86 -6.39 -23.82
CA ASP A 259 -13.17 -5.75 -23.64
C ASP A 259 -13.20 -4.28 -24.10
N GLY A 260 -12.14 -3.80 -24.78
CA GLY A 260 -12.04 -2.40 -25.19
C GLY A 260 -11.85 -1.41 -24.03
N ARG A 261 -11.42 -1.90 -22.86
CA ARG A 261 -11.19 -1.10 -21.66
C ARG A 261 -9.76 -0.58 -21.57
N TYR A 262 -9.65 0.69 -21.20
CA TYR A 262 -8.44 1.51 -21.13
C TYR A 262 -8.16 1.85 -19.66
N LEU A 263 -7.03 1.38 -19.13
CA LEU A 263 -6.64 1.61 -17.74
C LEU A 263 -6.07 3.00 -17.53
N THR A 264 -6.39 3.60 -16.38
CA THR A 264 -5.80 4.85 -15.89
C THR A 264 -5.45 4.71 -14.41
N VAL A 265 -4.63 5.62 -13.89
CA VAL A 265 -4.37 5.71 -12.44
C VAL A 265 -5.60 6.15 -11.63
N ARG A 266 -6.70 6.53 -12.29
CA ARG A 266 -7.94 6.96 -11.63
C ARG A 266 -9.06 5.91 -11.67
N GLY A 267 -8.95 4.94 -12.55
CA GLY A 267 -10.01 3.98 -12.85
C GLY A 267 -9.87 3.41 -14.26
N THR A 268 -10.96 2.86 -14.77
CA THR A 268 -11.04 2.27 -16.11
C THR A 268 -12.03 3.04 -16.96
N GLU A 269 -11.67 3.30 -18.21
CA GLU A 269 -12.54 3.91 -19.23
C GLU A 269 -12.81 2.90 -20.34
N HIS A 270 -13.89 3.07 -21.10
CA HIS A 270 -14.10 2.34 -22.34
C HIS A 270 -13.57 3.16 -23.53
N LEU A 271 -12.84 2.52 -24.46
CA LEU A 271 -12.30 3.18 -25.64
C LEU A 271 -13.39 3.85 -26.47
N GLU A 272 -14.62 3.30 -26.50
CA GLU A 272 -15.75 3.87 -27.22
C GLU A 272 -16.21 5.23 -26.68
N ASP A 273 -15.90 5.54 -25.41
CA ASP A 273 -16.32 6.79 -24.74
C ASP A 273 -15.23 7.87 -24.72
N LEU A 274 -14.01 7.55 -25.14
CA LEU A 274 -12.88 8.48 -25.09
C LEU A 274 -12.82 9.44 -26.29
N ASP A 275 -12.87 10.75 -26.04
CA ASP A 275 -12.57 11.77 -27.06
C ASP A 275 -11.06 12.05 -27.19
N TYR A 276 -10.30 11.80 -26.12
CA TYR A 276 -8.86 11.96 -26.05
C TYR A 276 -8.24 10.79 -25.28
N LEU A 277 -6.99 10.43 -25.60
CA LEU A 277 -6.21 9.49 -24.79
C LEU A 277 -5.40 10.28 -23.76
N PRO A 278 -5.76 10.26 -22.46
CA PRO A 278 -5.09 11.07 -21.43
C PRO A 278 -3.79 10.41 -20.94
N CYS A 279 -2.90 10.05 -21.85
CA CYS A 279 -1.63 9.40 -21.54
C CYS A 279 -0.54 9.81 -22.54
N THR A 280 0.71 9.64 -22.14
CA THR A 280 1.91 9.98 -22.92
C THR A 280 2.75 8.73 -23.26
N CYS A 281 2.18 7.53 -23.15
CA CYS A 281 2.85 6.29 -23.56
C CYS A 281 3.01 6.23 -25.09
N PRO A 282 3.90 5.37 -25.62
CA PRO A 282 4.12 5.22 -27.06
C PRO A 282 2.81 5.09 -27.86
N VAL A 283 1.86 4.28 -27.38
CA VAL A 283 0.54 4.10 -28.01
C VAL A 283 -0.23 5.43 -28.06
N CYS A 284 -0.40 6.11 -26.93
CA CYS A 284 -1.23 7.31 -26.83
C CYS A 284 -0.61 8.55 -27.50
N THR A 285 0.71 8.55 -27.73
CA THR A 285 1.38 9.61 -28.51
C THR A 285 1.30 9.40 -30.03
N GLU A 286 1.06 8.16 -30.48
CA GLU A 286 1.00 7.80 -31.89
C GLU A 286 -0.44 7.77 -32.42
N TYR A 287 -1.42 7.36 -31.59
CA TYR A 287 -2.80 7.14 -31.99
C TYR A 287 -3.78 8.08 -31.29
N SER A 288 -4.87 8.43 -31.98
CA SER A 288 -6.08 8.99 -31.37
C SER A 288 -7.08 7.88 -30.98
N PRO A 289 -8.14 8.16 -30.18
CA PRO A 289 -9.19 7.18 -29.92
C PRO A 289 -9.85 6.65 -31.20
N ASP A 290 -10.11 7.53 -32.18
CA ASP A 290 -10.68 7.13 -33.46
C ASP A 290 -9.73 6.23 -34.27
N ASP A 291 -8.42 6.49 -34.23
CA ASP A 291 -7.44 5.62 -34.87
C ASP A 291 -7.42 4.22 -34.26
N LEU A 292 -7.57 4.12 -32.93
CA LEU A 292 -7.65 2.85 -32.21
C LEU A 292 -8.94 2.09 -32.52
N ARG A 293 -10.10 2.77 -32.49
CA ARG A 293 -11.41 2.20 -32.88
C ARG A 293 -11.46 1.72 -34.32
N ALA A 294 -10.71 2.39 -35.20
CA ALA A 294 -10.60 2.02 -36.60
C ALA A 294 -9.64 0.84 -36.84
N LYS A 295 -8.91 0.37 -35.82
CA LYS A 295 -8.15 -0.89 -35.90
C LYS A 295 -9.11 -2.07 -35.87
N GLY A 296 -8.71 -3.19 -36.48
CA GLY A 296 -9.42 -4.45 -36.26
C GLY A 296 -9.21 -4.95 -34.82
N ASP A 297 -10.17 -5.72 -34.31
CA ASP A 297 -10.27 -6.16 -32.90
C ASP A 297 -8.94 -6.62 -32.31
N LYS A 298 -8.20 -7.48 -33.02
CA LYS A 298 -6.91 -8.02 -32.54
C LYS A 298 -5.84 -6.94 -32.34
N GLN A 299 -5.75 -5.98 -33.25
CA GLN A 299 -4.75 -4.91 -33.14
C GLN A 299 -5.17 -3.88 -32.08
N GLN A 300 -6.48 -3.63 -31.95
CA GLN A 300 -7.01 -2.79 -30.88
C GLN A 300 -6.71 -3.39 -29.50
N GLU A 301 -7.03 -4.68 -29.29
CA GLU A 301 -6.71 -5.42 -28.06
C GLU A 301 -5.21 -5.33 -27.75
N LYS A 302 -4.34 -5.57 -28.73
CA LYS A 302 -2.89 -5.48 -28.52
C LYS A 302 -2.44 -4.09 -28.07
N LEU A 303 -2.88 -3.02 -28.75
CA LEU A 303 -2.49 -1.64 -28.43
C LEU A 303 -3.05 -1.19 -27.08
N LEU A 304 -4.27 -1.60 -26.72
CA LEU A 304 -4.82 -1.34 -25.39
C LEU A 304 -4.05 -2.11 -24.30
N ALA A 305 -3.65 -3.35 -24.56
CA ALA A 305 -2.84 -4.12 -23.61
C ALA A 305 -1.46 -3.48 -23.38
N GLU A 306 -0.82 -2.97 -24.44
CA GLU A 306 0.44 -2.21 -24.35
C GLU A 306 0.26 -0.93 -23.53
N HIS A 307 -0.78 -0.15 -23.82
CA HIS A 307 -1.12 1.03 -23.02
C HIS A 307 -1.34 0.68 -21.54
N ASN A 308 -2.15 -0.34 -21.27
CA ASN A 308 -2.49 -0.78 -19.92
C ASN A 308 -1.23 -1.14 -19.12
N LEU A 309 -0.31 -1.91 -19.72
CA LEU A 309 0.99 -2.21 -19.12
C LEU A 309 1.82 -0.94 -18.90
N HIS A 310 1.91 -0.03 -19.88
CA HIS A 310 2.66 1.21 -19.72
C HIS A 310 2.16 2.04 -18.52
N VAL A 311 0.85 2.16 -18.32
CA VAL A 311 0.29 2.88 -17.18
C VAL A 311 0.63 2.19 -15.86
N THR A 312 0.46 0.87 -15.79
CA THR A 312 0.71 0.12 -14.55
C THR A 312 2.19 0.16 -14.14
N PHE A 313 3.11 -0.09 -15.07
CA PHE A 313 4.55 0.00 -14.81
C PHE A 313 5.01 1.43 -14.52
N ALA A 314 4.40 2.44 -15.17
CA ALA A 314 4.68 3.84 -14.83
C ALA A 314 4.24 4.18 -13.41
N GLU A 315 3.12 3.63 -12.95
CA GLU A 315 2.65 3.86 -11.59
C GLU A 315 3.54 3.21 -10.54
N LEU A 316 4.02 1.99 -10.75
CA LEU A 316 5.01 1.38 -9.86
C LEU A 316 6.30 2.20 -9.77
N ARG A 317 6.77 2.79 -10.89
CA ARG A 317 7.92 3.70 -10.85
C ARG A 317 7.64 4.97 -10.04
N ARG A 318 6.43 5.53 -10.11
CA ARG A 318 6.03 6.68 -9.27
C ARG A 318 6.00 6.30 -7.80
N ILE A 319 5.43 5.15 -7.47
CA ILE A 319 5.38 4.64 -6.09
C ILE A 319 6.79 4.45 -5.52
N LYS A 320 7.70 3.83 -6.28
CA LYS A 320 9.11 3.69 -5.87
C LYS A 320 9.78 5.04 -5.67
N GLN A 321 9.53 6.02 -6.54
CA GLN A 321 10.07 7.36 -6.34
C GLN A 321 9.50 8.00 -5.06
N ALA A 322 8.21 7.82 -4.81
CA ALA A 322 7.56 8.39 -3.63
C ALA A 322 8.09 7.78 -2.32
N ILE A 323 8.37 6.48 -2.29
CA ILE A 323 9.05 5.84 -1.16
C ILE A 323 10.44 6.44 -0.92
N ARG A 324 11.21 6.72 -1.97
CA ARG A 324 12.55 7.31 -1.82
C ARG A 324 12.51 8.75 -1.31
N ASP A 325 11.53 9.52 -1.76
CA ASP A 325 11.37 10.92 -1.36
C ASP A 325 10.65 11.04 0.00
N GLY A 326 10.00 9.97 0.45
CA GLY A 326 9.27 9.90 1.70
C GLY A 326 7.94 10.65 1.63
N ASP A 327 7.26 10.57 0.48
CA ASP A 327 5.96 11.19 0.19
C ASP A 327 4.93 10.17 -0.36
N LEU A 328 5.06 8.89 0.01
CA LEU A 328 4.12 7.83 -0.40
C LEU A 328 2.70 8.14 0.08
N MET A 329 2.53 8.75 1.26
CA MET A 329 1.20 9.15 1.71
C MET A 329 0.59 10.25 0.83
N GLU A 330 1.38 11.23 0.39
CA GLU A 330 0.92 12.26 -0.54
C GLU A 330 0.40 11.60 -1.83
N LEU A 331 1.15 10.63 -2.36
CA LEU A 331 0.74 9.87 -3.53
C LEU A 331 -0.56 9.07 -3.29
N VAL A 332 -0.67 8.36 -2.16
CA VAL A 332 -1.91 7.64 -1.80
C VAL A 332 -3.09 8.61 -1.70
N GLU A 333 -2.88 9.76 -1.08
CA GLU A 333 -3.92 10.76 -0.89
C GLU A 333 -4.42 11.31 -2.22
N GLU A 334 -3.51 11.61 -3.16
CA GLU A 334 -3.87 11.97 -4.54
C GLU A 334 -4.70 10.89 -5.23
N ARG A 335 -4.29 9.62 -5.14
CA ARG A 335 -4.99 8.49 -5.78
C ARG A 335 -6.34 8.23 -5.14
N ALA A 336 -6.46 8.39 -3.83
CA ALA A 336 -7.72 8.21 -3.10
C ALA A 336 -8.86 9.13 -3.60
N ARG A 337 -8.53 10.25 -4.26
CA ARG A 337 -9.51 11.18 -4.83
C ARG A 337 -10.03 10.75 -6.20
N SER A 338 -9.60 9.60 -6.71
CA SER A 338 -10.07 9.11 -8.00
C SER A 338 -11.49 8.52 -7.96
N HIS A 339 -11.88 7.91 -6.84
CA HIS A 339 -13.15 7.21 -6.69
C HIS A 339 -13.60 7.18 -5.22
N PRO A 340 -14.91 7.30 -4.90
CA PRO A 340 -15.39 7.25 -3.50
C PRO A 340 -14.92 6.03 -2.72
N ALA A 341 -14.93 4.86 -3.34
CA ALA A 341 -14.45 3.65 -2.68
C ALA A 341 -12.93 3.62 -2.43
N MET A 342 -12.14 4.33 -3.25
CA MET A 342 -10.71 4.53 -2.98
C MET A 342 -10.51 5.46 -1.78
N LEU A 343 -11.37 6.48 -1.63
CA LEU A 343 -11.39 7.33 -0.43
C LEU A 343 -11.77 6.54 0.82
N ASP A 344 -12.76 5.65 0.74
CA ASP A 344 -13.10 4.74 1.84
C ASP A 344 -11.93 3.82 2.18
N GLY A 345 -11.22 3.28 1.18
CA GLY A 345 -9.99 2.50 1.38
C GLY A 345 -8.88 3.30 2.06
N TYR A 346 -8.69 4.58 1.72
CA TYR A 346 -7.74 5.45 2.39
C TYR A 346 -8.13 5.74 3.85
N ARG A 347 -9.42 5.94 4.13
CA ARG A 347 -9.87 6.12 5.52
C ARG A 347 -9.67 4.85 6.34
N ALA A 348 -9.96 3.68 5.77
CA ALA A 348 -9.64 2.41 6.41
C ALA A 348 -8.14 2.26 6.66
N LEU A 349 -7.26 2.73 5.76
CA LEU A 349 -5.81 2.71 5.98
C LEU A 349 -5.45 3.51 7.24
N LEU A 350 -6.06 4.67 7.43
CA LEU A 350 -5.83 5.53 8.59
C LEU A 350 -6.44 4.98 9.88
N ASP A 351 -7.45 4.12 9.81
CA ASP A 351 -7.93 3.38 10.99
C ASP A 351 -6.85 2.42 11.55
N HIS A 352 -5.83 2.08 10.75
CA HIS A 352 -4.65 1.30 11.15
C HIS A 352 -3.39 2.17 11.40
N VAL A 353 -3.55 3.46 11.72
CA VAL A 353 -2.41 4.40 11.91
C VAL A 353 -1.37 3.90 12.92
N ASP A 354 -1.78 3.27 14.02
CA ASP A 354 -0.86 2.72 15.04
C ASP A 354 0.03 1.60 14.49
N GLN A 355 -0.47 0.85 13.50
CA GLN A 355 0.32 -0.18 12.82
C GLN A 355 1.30 0.47 11.83
N LEU A 356 0.84 1.46 11.07
CA LEU A 356 1.66 2.18 10.09
C LEU A 356 2.79 2.98 10.77
N GLU A 357 2.52 3.63 11.90
CA GLU A 357 3.49 4.46 12.63
C GLU A 357 4.75 3.69 13.03
N ARG A 358 4.58 2.40 13.37
CA ARG A 358 5.69 1.52 13.80
C ARG A 358 6.67 1.20 12.69
N GLU A 359 6.21 1.19 11.43
CA GLU A 359 7.05 0.92 10.25
C GLU A 359 7.48 2.23 9.56
N ASP A 360 6.76 3.32 9.78
CA ASP A 360 7.01 4.61 9.15
C ASP A 360 8.33 5.28 9.62
N PRO A 361 9.14 5.85 8.71
CA PRO A 361 10.39 6.52 9.09
C PRO A 361 10.18 7.72 10.03
N ALA A 362 11.03 7.82 11.06
CA ALA A 362 10.97 8.93 12.02
C ALA A 362 11.27 10.31 11.43
N SER A 363 11.87 10.38 10.24
CA SER A 363 12.18 11.60 9.49
C SER A 363 12.17 11.32 8.00
N LYS A 364 11.49 12.17 7.24
CA LYS A 364 11.34 12.05 5.78
C LYS A 364 11.16 13.43 5.12
N GLY A 365 10.63 13.47 3.89
CA GLY A 365 10.33 14.69 3.14
C GLY A 365 9.37 15.64 3.87
N ALA A 366 9.06 16.78 3.25
CA ALA A 366 8.14 17.74 3.84
C ALA A 366 6.72 17.14 3.94
N PHE A 367 6.11 17.23 5.11
CA PHE A 367 4.71 16.84 5.30
C PHE A 367 3.80 17.88 4.63
N PHE A 368 2.92 17.44 3.72
CA PHE A 368 1.95 18.31 3.06
C PHE A 368 0.54 18.05 3.56
N TYR A 369 -0.07 19.06 4.19
CA TYR A 369 -1.46 18.99 4.60
C TYR A 369 -2.39 19.35 3.43
N VAL A 370 -2.99 18.34 2.78
CA VAL A 370 -3.80 18.55 1.56
C VAL A 370 -5.24 18.05 1.66
N SER A 371 -5.61 17.41 2.78
CA SER A 371 -7.00 17.09 3.11
C SER A 371 -7.21 16.90 4.62
N ASN A 372 -8.48 16.80 5.02
CA ASN A 372 -8.89 16.41 6.38
C ASN A 372 -8.19 15.13 6.86
N GLU A 373 -8.05 14.13 5.96
CA GLU A 373 -7.39 12.88 6.29
C GLU A 373 -5.89 13.06 6.60
N SER A 374 -5.24 14.12 6.11
CA SER A 374 -3.85 14.45 6.47
C SER A 374 -3.68 14.65 7.99
N ALA A 375 -4.72 15.11 8.69
CA ALA A 375 -4.69 15.30 10.14
C ALA A 375 -4.57 13.98 10.92
N HIS A 376 -4.86 12.84 10.29
CA HIS A 376 -4.90 11.52 10.91
C HIS A 376 -3.72 10.63 10.52
N ARG A 377 -2.71 11.19 9.84
CA ARG A 377 -1.54 10.44 9.37
C ARG A 377 -0.57 10.08 10.51
N PRO A 378 0.31 9.07 10.32
CA PRO A 378 1.24 8.59 11.34
C PRO A 378 2.14 9.67 11.97
N GLU A 379 2.53 10.69 11.21
CA GLU A 379 3.34 11.81 11.68
C GLU A 379 2.69 12.60 12.82
N VAL A 380 1.38 12.82 12.70
CA VAL A 380 0.58 13.55 13.69
C VAL A 380 0.44 12.70 14.95
N ALA A 381 0.06 11.43 14.78
CA ALA A 381 -0.04 10.47 15.89
C ALA A 381 1.30 10.34 16.65
N ARG A 382 2.41 10.14 15.92
CA ARG A 382 3.77 10.08 16.49
C ARG A 382 4.15 11.36 17.23
N HIS A 383 3.78 12.53 16.70
CA HIS A 383 4.08 13.78 17.37
C HIS A 383 3.34 13.88 18.71
N HIS A 384 2.05 13.53 18.74
CA HIS A 384 1.26 13.48 19.97
C HIS A 384 1.84 12.47 20.97
N ASP A 385 2.24 11.27 20.53
CA ASP A 385 2.86 10.27 21.40
C ASP A 385 4.16 10.79 22.02
N ARG A 386 4.95 11.57 21.27
CA ARG A 386 6.23 12.15 21.73
C ARG A 386 6.06 13.36 22.64
N MET A 387 4.83 13.83 22.89
CA MET A 387 4.60 14.94 23.83
C MET A 387 4.95 14.56 25.27
N ASP A 388 4.92 13.26 25.61
CA ASP A 388 5.38 12.75 26.91
C ASP A 388 6.87 13.03 27.19
N ARG A 389 7.65 13.34 26.16
CA ARG A 389 9.08 13.70 26.25
C ARG A 389 9.31 15.19 26.47
N LEU A 390 8.25 15.99 26.40
CA LEU A 390 8.33 17.44 26.52
C LEU A 390 7.98 17.84 27.95
N THR A 391 8.92 18.51 28.62
CA THR A 391 8.71 19.05 29.96
C THR A 391 8.41 20.54 29.87
N ALA A 392 7.29 20.94 30.44
CA ALA A 392 6.87 22.31 30.65
C ALA A 392 6.92 22.65 32.14
N GLU A 393 7.39 23.84 32.48
CA GLU A 393 7.44 24.35 33.84
C GLU A 393 6.89 25.79 33.86
N GLY A 394 6.22 26.18 34.95
CA GLY A 394 5.73 27.54 35.12
C GLY A 394 4.49 27.87 34.27
N THR A 395 4.39 29.13 33.82
CA THR A 395 3.33 29.61 32.93
C THR A 395 3.77 29.52 31.46
N VAL A 396 3.07 28.72 30.65
CA VAL A 396 3.43 28.46 29.26
C VAL A 396 2.35 28.96 28.31
N LEU A 397 2.74 29.88 27.42
CA LEU A 397 1.89 30.32 26.32
C LEU A 397 2.03 29.36 25.13
N LEU A 398 0.92 28.80 24.68
CA LEU A 398 0.78 28.06 23.43
C LEU A 398 0.18 29.01 22.38
N THR A 399 0.90 29.33 21.32
CA THR A 399 0.45 30.34 20.35
C THR A 399 0.78 30.02 18.90
N GLU A 400 -0.12 30.36 17.99
CA GLU A 400 0.09 30.36 16.54
C GLU A 400 0.96 31.56 16.08
N GLY A 401 1.14 32.55 16.96
CA GLY A 401 1.83 33.81 16.68
C GLY A 401 3.31 33.89 17.11
N GLY A 402 3.78 35.14 17.20
CA GLY A 402 5.15 35.50 17.59
C GLY A 402 5.48 35.21 19.06
N ILE A 403 6.74 35.45 19.44
CA ILE A 403 7.16 35.38 20.84
C ILE A 403 6.67 36.67 21.53
N PRO A 404 6.02 36.57 22.69
CA PRO A 404 5.66 37.75 23.48
C PRO A 404 6.87 38.61 23.83
N SER A 405 6.74 39.93 23.75
CA SER A 405 7.66 40.88 24.37
C SER A 405 7.17 41.18 25.78
N GLY A 406 7.57 40.38 26.78
CA GLY A 406 7.20 40.59 28.18
C GLY A 406 7.55 39.40 29.11
N ASP A 407 7.47 39.61 30.42
CA ASP A 407 7.79 38.64 31.48
C ASP A 407 6.54 37.85 32.00
N GLU A 408 5.42 37.88 31.27
CA GLU A 408 4.16 37.27 31.70
C GLU A 408 4.18 35.73 31.67
N PHE A 409 4.91 35.16 30.71
CA PHE A 409 5.03 33.72 30.51
C PHE A 409 6.47 33.27 30.70
N ASP A 410 6.67 32.21 31.50
CA ASP A 410 7.97 31.57 31.66
C ASP A 410 8.46 30.94 30.33
N ALA A 411 7.55 30.52 29.45
CA ALA A 411 7.86 30.02 28.11
C ALA A 411 6.77 30.29 27.07
N ALA A 412 7.16 30.37 25.80
CA ALA A 412 6.24 30.48 24.66
C ALA A 412 6.51 29.38 23.62
N TRP A 413 5.53 28.52 23.41
CA TRP A 413 5.56 27.39 22.49
C TRP A 413 4.71 27.69 21.25
N ARG A 414 5.11 27.12 20.12
CA ARG A 414 4.35 27.24 18.88
C ARG A 414 3.22 26.24 18.88
N VAL A 415 2.09 26.60 18.28
CA VAL A 415 1.01 25.69 17.93
C VAL A 415 0.89 25.68 16.42
N VAL A 416 0.90 24.48 15.82
CA VAL A 416 0.69 24.32 14.38
C VAL A 416 -0.31 23.18 14.17
N PRO A 417 -1.52 23.45 13.68
CA PRO A 417 -2.41 22.37 13.24
C PRO A 417 -1.84 21.62 12.02
N PRO A 418 -1.95 20.28 11.94
CA PRO A 418 -2.67 19.39 12.85
C PRO A 418 -1.89 18.92 14.09
N PHE A 419 -0.61 19.24 14.21
CA PHE A 419 0.29 18.69 15.23
C PHE A 419 0.03 19.20 16.66
N GLY A 420 -0.40 20.46 16.81
CA GLY A 420 -0.56 21.06 18.13
C GLY A 420 0.73 21.72 18.67
N PRO A 421 0.92 21.77 20.00
CA PRO A 421 1.96 22.57 20.62
C PRO A 421 3.35 21.93 20.61
N PHE A 422 4.39 22.72 20.40
CA PHE A 422 5.79 22.30 20.54
C PHE A 422 6.72 23.46 20.94
N PRO A 423 7.85 23.18 21.64
CA PRO A 423 8.85 24.19 21.94
C PRO A 423 9.43 24.79 20.66
N ARG A 424 9.65 26.11 20.62
CA ARG A 424 10.17 26.80 19.43
C ARG A 424 11.49 26.25 18.91
N ALA A 425 12.31 25.66 19.77
CA ALA A 425 13.56 24.99 19.39
C ALA A 425 13.35 23.82 18.40
N LEU A 426 12.14 23.26 18.31
CA LEU A 426 11.79 22.17 17.39
C LEU A 426 11.21 22.67 16.06
N SER A 427 11.09 23.99 15.83
CA SER A 427 10.43 24.55 14.63
C SER A 427 11.10 24.17 13.31
N GLU A 428 12.37 23.78 13.35
CA GLU A 428 13.13 23.34 12.17
C GLU A 428 13.31 21.81 12.11
N THR A 429 12.54 21.07 12.92
CA THR A 429 12.61 19.60 13.00
C THR A 429 11.38 18.97 12.34
N TYR A 430 11.58 17.91 11.56
CA TYR A 430 10.47 17.13 11.01
C TYR A 430 9.59 16.50 12.12
N PRO A 431 8.25 16.47 11.98
CA PRO A 431 7.43 16.96 10.86
C PRO A 431 7.00 18.43 10.98
N LEU A 432 7.54 19.20 11.92
CA LEU A 432 7.09 20.56 12.27
C LEU A 432 7.51 21.63 11.26
N THR A 433 8.25 21.25 10.22
CA THR A 433 8.49 22.01 8.99
C THR A 433 7.42 21.77 7.93
N ALA A 434 6.26 21.24 8.32
CA ALA A 434 5.14 20.94 7.44
C ALA A 434 4.67 22.17 6.66
N GLU A 435 4.23 21.94 5.42
CA GLU A 435 3.52 22.93 4.62
C GLU A 435 2.02 22.76 4.85
N VAL A 436 1.41 23.79 5.43
CA VAL A 436 -0.01 23.81 5.79
C VAL A 436 -0.71 24.98 5.08
N PRO A 437 -1.93 24.81 4.56
CA PRO A 437 -2.66 25.88 3.91
C PRO A 437 -3.13 26.92 4.95
N GLU A 438 -3.28 28.18 4.52
CA GLU A 438 -3.87 29.24 5.37
C GLU A 438 -5.32 28.94 5.78
N ARG A 439 -6.03 28.10 5.00
CA ARG A 439 -7.42 27.72 5.24
C ARG A 439 -7.49 26.25 5.63
N LEU A 440 -7.36 26.01 6.92
CA LEU A 440 -7.47 24.67 7.49
C LEU A 440 -8.93 24.26 7.67
N ASP A 441 -9.18 22.96 7.55
CA ASP A 441 -10.44 22.36 7.92
C ASP A 441 -10.50 22.08 9.44
N ARG A 442 -11.66 21.58 9.87
CA ARG A 442 -11.93 21.32 11.28
C ARG A 442 -11.03 20.25 11.88
N ASP A 443 -10.70 19.20 11.13
CA ASP A 443 -9.97 18.05 11.65
C ASP A 443 -8.52 18.44 12.04
N ALA A 444 -7.90 19.35 11.29
CA ALA A 444 -6.63 19.96 11.67
C ALA A 444 -6.67 20.60 13.06
N TYR A 445 -7.63 21.50 13.30
CA TYR A 445 -7.76 22.18 14.60
C TYR A 445 -8.11 21.21 15.72
N GLU A 446 -8.97 20.22 15.46
CA GLU A 446 -9.33 19.21 16.46
C GLU A 446 -8.14 18.32 16.85
N GLN A 447 -7.28 17.96 15.89
CA GLN A 447 -6.04 17.23 16.21
C GLN A 447 -5.05 18.08 16.99
N ALA A 448 -4.89 19.36 16.60
CA ALA A 448 -4.05 20.28 17.35
C ALA A 448 -4.51 20.44 18.80
N ALA A 449 -5.83 20.53 19.02
CA ALA A 449 -6.44 20.59 20.35
C ALA A 449 -6.22 19.31 21.16
N ARG A 450 -6.27 18.12 20.52
CA ARG A 450 -5.88 16.85 21.17
C ARG A 450 -4.41 16.86 21.58
N GLY A 451 -3.53 17.42 20.76
CA GLY A 451 -2.13 17.67 21.11
C GLY A 451 -2.01 18.58 22.34
N VAL A 452 -2.76 19.68 22.42
CA VAL A 452 -2.82 20.53 23.62
C VAL A 452 -3.25 19.73 24.85
N ALA A 453 -4.32 18.95 24.75
CA ALA A 453 -4.81 18.14 25.86
C ALA A 453 -3.76 17.13 26.35
N ARG A 454 -3.04 16.49 25.42
CA ARG A 454 -1.98 15.54 25.72
C ARG A 454 -0.80 16.21 26.44
N LEU A 455 -0.36 17.37 25.97
CA LEU A 455 0.73 18.12 26.61
C LEU A 455 0.39 18.48 28.06
N VAL A 456 -0.85 18.93 28.31
CA VAL A 456 -1.35 19.31 29.64
C VAL A 456 -1.43 18.11 30.57
N GLU A 457 -1.90 16.97 30.07
CA GLU A 457 -1.97 15.71 30.82
C GLU A 457 -0.58 15.27 31.33
N GLU A 458 0.44 15.37 30.48
CA GLU A 458 1.82 14.96 30.80
C GLU A 458 2.58 16.01 31.64
N ASN A 459 2.05 17.24 31.77
CA ASN A 459 2.67 18.34 32.52
C ASN A 459 1.69 18.98 33.53
N PRO A 460 1.21 18.23 34.54
CA PRO A 460 0.15 18.68 35.45
C PRO A 460 0.55 19.85 36.38
N ASP A 461 1.85 20.09 36.56
CA ASP A 461 2.38 21.16 37.42
C ASP A 461 2.56 22.50 36.68
N ALA A 462 2.44 22.51 35.35
CA ALA A 462 2.51 23.71 34.52
C ALA A 462 1.10 24.32 34.30
N THR A 463 1.05 25.63 34.10
CA THR A 463 -0.18 26.35 33.73
C THR A 463 -0.09 26.78 32.28
N PHE A 464 -1.13 26.54 31.50
CA PHE A 464 -1.12 26.79 30.06
C PHE A 464 -2.16 27.83 29.66
N THR A 465 -1.78 28.71 28.73
CA THR A 465 -2.68 29.60 28.00
C THR A 465 -2.58 29.28 26.51
N LEU A 466 -3.70 29.02 25.83
CA LEU A 466 -3.80 28.84 24.39
C LEU A 466 -4.31 30.13 23.74
N ALA A 467 -3.42 30.81 23.01
CA ALA A 467 -3.74 31.95 22.17
C ALA A 467 -3.96 31.50 20.72
N HIS A 468 -5.20 31.52 20.26
CA HIS A 468 -5.59 30.94 18.98
C HIS A 468 -6.21 31.96 18.00
N ASP A 469 -6.14 31.67 16.71
CA ASP A 469 -6.76 32.49 15.65
C ASP A 469 -8.05 31.83 15.14
N ASP A 470 -9.19 32.22 15.72
CA ASP A 470 -10.54 31.80 15.30
C ASP A 470 -10.75 30.27 15.16
N TRP A 471 -10.20 29.49 16.10
CA TRP A 471 -10.40 28.04 16.13
C TRP A 471 -11.89 27.69 16.25
N PRO A 472 -12.36 26.65 15.54
CA PRO A 472 -13.75 26.25 15.60
C PRO A 472 -14.14 25.79 17.01
N ALA A 473 -15.38 26.06 17.39
CA ALA A 473 -15.90 25.67 18.72
C ALA A 473 -15.76 24.18 19.04
N SER A 474 -15.74 23.31 18.02
CA SER A 474 -15.50 21.87 18.22
C SER A 474 -14.08 21.57 18.68
N ALA A 475 -13.07 22.24 18.13
CA ALA A 475 -11.68 22.12 18.57
C ALA A 475 -11.49 22.70 19.98
N LEU A 476 -12.05 23.88 20.26
CA LEU A 476 -11.98 24.50 21.59
C LEU A 476 -12.63 23.62 22.68
N SER A 477 -13.68 22.86 22.35
CA SER A 477 -14.31 21.93 23.29
C SER A 477 -13.44 20.71 23.67
N LEU A 478 -12.36 20.44 22.91
CA LEU A 478 -11.38 19.40 23.20
C LEU A 478 -10.22 19.91 24.06
N VAL A 479 -10.04 21.23 24.18
CA VAL A 479 -9.03 21.83 25.04
C VAL A 479 -9.47 21.68 26.51
N PRO A 480 -8.60 21.20 27.43
CA PRO A 480 -8.99 21.03 28.83
C PRO A 480 -9.39 22.34 29.51
N ASP A 481 -10.39 22.30 30.40
CA ASP A 481 -10.85 23.47 31.17
C ASP A 481 -9.76 24.15 32.02
N SER A 482 -8.66 23.43 32.30
CA SER A 482 -7.48 23.95 33.02
C SER A 482 -6.59 24.85 32.16
N VAL A 483 -6.79 24.89 30.84
CA VAL A 483 -6.07 25.76 29.91
C VAL A 483 -6.86 27.05 29.73
N ALA A 484 -6.24 28.21 29.98
CA ALA A 484 -6.84 29.49 29.63
C ALA A 484 -6.89 29.63 28.11
N VAL A 485 -7.99 30.13 27.55
CA VAL A 485 -8.16 30.27 26.08
C VAL A 485 -8.40 31.74 25.77
N GLU A 486 -7.58 32.29 24.88
CA GLU A 486 -7.58 33.72 24.53
C GLU A 486 -7.49 33.90 23.01
N SER A 487 -8.04 35.00 22.50
CA SER A 487 -7.87 35.34 21.08
C SER A 487 -6.44 35.79 20.81
N LEU A 488 -5.84 35.31 19.71
CA LEU A 488 -4.50 35.73 19.29
C LEU A 488 -4.39 37.25 19.13
N ALA A 489 -5.45 37.92 18.69
CA ALA A 489 -5.50 39.37 18.58
C ALA A 489 -5.41 40.06 19.96
N GLU A 490 -6.14 39.55 20.96
CA GLU A 490 -6.14 40.10 22.31
C GLU A 490 -4.77 39.96 22.97
N VAL A 491 -4.12 38.81 22.82
CA VAL A 491 -2.76 38.60 23.33
C VAL A 491 -1.76 39.50 22.61
N THR A 492 -1.86 39.64 21.28
CA THR A 492 -0.94 40.51 20.52
C THR A 492 -1.11 41.99 20.88
N GLU A 493 -2.34 42.46 21.11
CA GLU A 493 -2.62 43.83 21.55
C GLU A 493 -2.14 44.10 22.99
N GLN A 494 -2.39 43.18 23.93
CA GLN A 494 -1.89 43.29 25.31
C GLN A 494 -0.37 43.37 25.38
N LEU A 495 0.33 42.69 24.47
CA LEU A 495 1.79 42.68 24.38
C LEU A 495 2.37 43.94 23.73
N ALA A 496 1.65 44.56 22.80
CA ALA A 496 2.02 45.86 22.23
C ALA A 496 1.87 46.97 23.29
N ASP A 497 0.78 46.95 24.05
CA ASP A 497 0.52 47.92 25.12
C ASP A 497 1.48 47.78 26.31
N ALA A 498 1.95 46.56 26.62
CA ALA A 498 2.95 46.32 27.66
C ALA A 498 4.33 46.90 27.29
N ALA A 499 4.77 46.73 26.04
CA ALA A 499 6.04 47.26 25.55
C ALA A 499 6.07 48.81 25.51
N ASP A 500 4.94 49.45 25.24
CA ASP A 500 4.80 50.92 25.25
C ASP A 500 4.66 51.50 26.68
N SER A 501 4.47 50.67 27.71
CA SER A 501 4.28 51.10 29.10
C SER A 501 5.56 51.11 29.95
N ASP A 502 6.66 50.56 29.43
CA ASP A 502 7.99 50.52 30.05
C ASP A 502 8.99 51.56 29.47
N GLU A 503 8.55 52.45 28.56
CA GLU A 503 9.24 53.70 28.18
C GLU A 503 8.78 54.91 29.01
#